data_AF-A0A7Y4VRS1-F1
#
_entry.id   AF-A0A7Y4VRS1-F1
#
_cell.length_a   1.000
_cell.length_b   1.000
_cell.length_c   1.000
_cell.angle_alpha   90.00
_cell.angle_beta   90.00
_cell.angle_gamma   90.00
#
_symmetry.space_group_name_H-M   'P 1'
#
loop_
_entity.id
_entity.type
_entity.pdbx_description
1 polymer ?
#
loop_
_entity_poly.entity_id
_entity_poly.type
_entity_poly.pdbx_seq_one_letter_code
_entity_poly.pdbx_strand_id
1 'polypeptide(L)'
;MKHAPGDIVSGRLCAWFRARRSVGGWTVLAAGVLLAVMPVHAQQVIRPVKDGTILDTGADGVPDTLDATFNNSTPGFEGAITLIRGVNAREIRVFWEYNLAAVTMIVPVSAKLTLTLRGAPIFPLPPATVRVAAYPSDLLESLADFGAVPESCVGVATVEPFQEPTDFTIDVSGVVNDALASGLDRAAFRFQIESGAPGDVYQAFIDAVDSDPATKPVLTLRAATSLLRHDYDVDGDVDLGDFQHFDGCSTGVGGMFGPGCRTFDADVDSDIDVLDFGDFQRHFTN
;
A
#
# COMPACT_ATOMS: atom_id res chain seq x y z
N MET A 1 -19.79 -45.72 24.16
CA MET A 1 -19.34 -46.32 22.90
C MET A 1 -18.80 -45.20 22.03
N LYS A 2 -17.53 -45.30 21.64
CA LYS A 2 -16.79 -44.27 20.88
C LYS A 2 -17.21 -44.31 19.41
N HIS A 3 -17.58 -43.18 18.83
CA HIS A 3 -17.62 -43.00 17.37
C HIS A 3 -16.28 -42.41 16.90
N ALA A 4 -15.77 -42.98 15.82
CA ALA A 4 -14.50 -42.66 15.18
C ALA A 4 -14.62 -41.39 14.30
N PRO A 5 -13.51 -40.66 14.05
CA PRO A 5 -13.45 -39.62 13.03
C PRO A 5 -13.28 -40.23 11.63
N GLY A 6 -14.04 -39.71 10.66
CA GLY A 6 -13.94 -40.07 9.25
C GLY A 6 -12.86 -39.28 8.52
N ASP A 7 -12.14 -39.98 7.66
CA ASP A 7 -11.12 -39.47 6.74
C ASP A 7 -11.71 -38.54 5.66
N ILE A 8 -11.03 -37.41 5.42
CA ILE A 8 -11.29 -36.53 4.26
C ILE A 8 -10.47 -37.07 3.08
N VAL A 9 -11.18 -37.54 2.04
CA VAL A 9 -10.61 -38.03 0.79
C VAL A 9 -10.22 -36.86 -0.10
N SER A 10 -8.93 -36.74 -0.41
CA SER A 10 -8.38 -35.90 -1.48
C SER A 10 -8.89 -36.38 -2.84
N GLY A 11 -9.78 -35.60 -3.46
CA GLY A 11 -10.27 -35.82 -4.81
C GLY A 11 -9.23 -35.43 -5.85
N ARG A 12 -8.53 -36.41 -6.43
CA ARG A 12 -7.76 -36.24 -7.67
C ARG A 12 -8.73 -36.13 -8.86
N LEU A 13 -8.82 -34.96 -9.47
CA LEU A 13 -9.42 -34.78 -10.80
C LEU A 13 -8.51 -35.42 -11.85
N CYS A 14 -8.82 -36.66 -12.24
CA CYS A 14 -8.29 -37.27 -13.46
C CYS A 14 -9.09 -36.78 -14.67
N ALA A 15 -8.55 -35.83 -15.42
CA ALA A 15 -9.05 -35.52 -16.76
C ALA A 15 -8.70 -36.68 -17.72
N TRP A 16 -9.72 -37.38 -18.20
CA TRP A 16 -9.59 -38.38 -19.28
C TRP A 16 -9.62 -37.68 -20.64
N PHE A 17 -8.50 -37.62 -21.35
CA PHE A 17 -8.48 -37.30 -22.78
C PHE A 17 -8.72 -38.57 -23.60
N ARG A 18 -9.85 -38.64 -24.32
CA ARG A 18 -10.15 -39.70 -25.27
C ARG A 18 -9.81 -39.22 -26.69
N ALA A 19 -8.59 -39.52 -27.15
CA ALA A 19 -8.22 -39.25 -28.55
C ALA A 19 -8.95 -40.22 -29.49
N ARG A 20 -9.84 -39.71 -30.34
CA ARG A 20 -10.38 -40.44 -31.50
C ARG A 20 -9.43 -40.25 -32.69
N ARG A 21 -9.02 -41.35 -33.34
CA ARG A 21 -8.41 -41.30 -34.67
C ARG A 21 -9.50 -41.04 -35.72
N SER A 22 -9.42 -39.92 -36.43
CA SER A 22 -10.12 -39.73 -37.71
C SER A 22 -9.12 -39.79 -38.85
N VAL A 23 -9.43 -40.60 -39.86
CA VAL A 23 -8.71 -40.74 -41.11
C VAL A 23 -9.33 -39.74 -42.09
N GLY A 24 -8.55 -38.74 -42.52
CA GLY A 24 -8.90 -37.82 -43.60
C GLY A 24 -9.67 -36.56 -43.17
N GLY A 25 -9.07 -35.39 -43.41
CA GLY A 25 -9.77 -34.09 -43.36
C GLY A 25 -9.16 -33.10 -42.36
N TRP A 26 -8.69 -31.97 -42.91
CA TRP A 26 -8.41 -30.67 -42.29
C TRP A 26 -8.05 -30.65 -40.79
N THR A 27 -6.77 -30.45 -40.51
CA THR A 27 -6.24 -30.20 -39.17
C THR A 27 -6.72 -28.84 -38.65
N VAL A 28 -7.84 -28.82 -37.93
CA VAL A 28 -8.16 -27.69 -37.04
C VAL A 28 -7.31 -27.87 -35.79
N LEU A 29 -6.23 -27.11 -35.69
CA LEU A 29 -5.47 -26.95 -34.45
C LEU A 29 -6.39 -26.26 -33.44
N ALA A 30 -7.09 -27.06 -32.64
CA ALA A 30 -7.72 -26.55 -31.43
C ALA A 30 -6.58 -26.12 -30.50
N ALA A 31 -6.26 -24.82 -30.52
CA ALA A 31 -5.44 -24.19 -29.51
C ALA A 31 -6.19 -24.30 -28.18
N GLY A 32 -6.00 -25.41 -27.48
CA GLY A 32 -6.43 -25.56 -26.11
C GLY A 32 -5.65 -24.56 -25.29
N VAL A 33 -6.24 -23.39 -25.05
CA VAL A 33 -5.75 -22.44 -24.05
C VAL A 33 -5.86 -23.18 -22.72
N LEU A 34 -4.73 -23.73 -22.28
CA LEU A 34 -4.58 -24.26 -20.94
C LEU A 34 -4.64 -23.04 -20.02
N LEU A 35 -5.85 -22.71 -19.54
CA LEU A 35 -6.04 -21.80 -18.43
C LEU A 35 -5.36 -22.45 -17.23
N ALA A 36 -4.08 -22.11 -17.02
CA ALA A 36 -3.38 -22.43 -15.81
C ALA A 36 -4.17 -21.75 -14.68
N VAL A 37 -4.82 -22.56 -13.84
CA VAL A 37 -5.45 -22.08 -12.61
C VAL A 37 -4.30 -21.54 -11.76
N MET A 38 -4.11 -20.22 -11.80
CA MET A 38 -3.17 -19.53 -10.94
C MET A 38 -3.58 -19.80 -9.49
N PRO A 39 -2.63 -20.11 -8.59
CA PRO A 39 -2.95 -20.33 -7.20
C PRO A 39 -3.63 -19.08 -6.62
N VAL A 40 -4.82 -19.25 -6.06
CA VAL A 40 -5.73 -18.22 -5.52
C VAL A 40 -5.14 -17.47 -4.30
N HIS A 41 -3.86 -17.69 -3.97
CA HIS A 41 -3.16 -17.10 -2.81
C HIS A 41 -1.76 -16.60 -3.17
N ALA A 42 -1.55 -16.10 -4.39
CA ALA A 42 -0.30 -15.46 -4.73
C ALA A 42 -0.10 -14.20 -3.86
N GLN A 43 0.87 -14.26 -2.95
CA GLN A 43 1.40 -13.10 -2.23
C GLN A 43 2.67 -12.65 -2.96
N GLN A 44 2.79 -11.35 -3.23
CA GLN A 44 4.01 -10.74 -3.76
C GLN A 44 4.58 -9.79 -2.71
N VAL A 45 5.89 -9.86 -2.51
CA VAL A 45 6.61 -8.96 -1.61
C VAL A 45 7.46 -8.03 -2.48
N ILE A 46 7.21 -6.73 -2.36
CA ILE A 46 7.89 -5.68 -3.11
C ILE A 46 8.76 -4.89 -2.13
N ARG A 47 10.05 -4.83 -2.45
CA ARG A 47 11.01 -3.99 -1.73
C ARG A 47 11.15 -2.65 -2.45
N PRO A 48 11.50 -1.58 -1.74
CA PRO A 48 11.68 -0.28 -2.36
C PRO A 48 12.85 -0.33 -3.36
N VAL A 49 12.66 0.31 -4.51
CA VAL A 49 13.69 0.45 -5.56
C VAL A 49 14.54 1.70 -5.39
N LYS A 50 13.99 2.68 -4.68
CA LYS A 50 14.67 3.89 -4.25
C LYS A 50 14.25 4.21 -2.83
N ASP A 51 15.17 4.79 -2.10
CA ASP A 51 14.89 5.44 -0.84
C ASP A 51 15.64 6.76 -0.74
N GLY A 52 14.98 7.73 -0.14
CA GLY A 52 15.51 9.05 0.06
C GLY A 52 15.21 9.51 1.47
N THR A 53 16.20 10.09 2.13
CA THR A 53 15.95 10.94 3.30
C THR A 53 16.24 12.36 2.87
N ILE A 54 15.27 13.23 3.10
CA ILE A 54 15.45 14.68 2.94
C ILE A 54 15.40 15.29 4.32
N LEU A 55 16.47 16.01 4.67
CA LEU A 55 16.59 16.76 5.91
C LEU A 55 16.52 18.23 5.58
N ASP A 56 15.50 18.90 6.12
CA ASP A 56 15.49 20.36 6.22
C ASP A 56 16.54 20.78 7.24
N THR A 57 17.66 21.32 6.75
CA THR A 57 18.70 21.86 7.65
C THR A 57 18.57 23.37 7.87
N GLY A 58 17.79 24.06 7.03
CA GLY A 58 17.53 25.50 7.07
C GLY A 58 16.60 25.94 8.20
N ALA A 59 15.82 25.00 8.76
CA ALA A 59 14.88 25.21 9.86
C ALA A 59 13.77 26.22 9.51
N ASP A 60 13.45 26.38 8.24
CA ASP A 60 12.40 27.28 7.76
C ASP A 60 11.20 26.53 7.16
N GLY A 61 11.29 25.20 6.99
CA GLY A 61 10.25 24.41 6.34
C GLY A 61 10.16 24.64 4.83
N VAL A 62 11.15 25.33 4.24
CA VAL A 62 11.17 25.71 2.82
C VAL A 62 12.25 24.90 2.10
N PRO A 63 11.92 24.22 0.99
CA PRO A 63 12.93 23.57 0.17
C PRO A 63 14.01 24.56 -0.29
N ASP A 64 15.26 24.39 0.15
CA ASP A 64 16.37 25.24 -0.26
C ASP A 64 17.72 24.50 -0.39
N THR A 65 18.77 25.23 -0.77
CA THR A 65 20.11 24.64 -1.02
C THR A 65 20.83 24.14 0.24
N LEU A 66 20.29 24.42 1.43
CA LEU A 66 20.81 23.90 2.69
C LEU A 66 20.25 22.50 2.97
N ASP A 67 19.20 22.06 2.28
CA ASP A 67 18.63 20.74 2.49
C ASP A 67 19.57 19.63 2.05
N ALA A 68 19.68 18.61 2.89
CA ALA A 68 20.56 17.47 2.64
C ALA A 68 19.75 16.27 2.14
N THR A 69 20.15 15.70 1.00
CA THR A 69 19.71 14.39 0.53
C THR A 69 20.71 13.32 0.98
N PHE A 70 20.25 12.29 1.68
CA PHE A 70 21.16 11.29 2.28
C PHE A 70 21.66 10.21 1.31
N ASN A 71 21.23 10.17 0.06
CA ASN A 71 21.68 9.11 -0.87
C ASN A 71 23.15 9.23 -1.30
N ASN A 72 23.81 10.36 -0.98
CA ASN A 72 25.19 10.63 -1.39
C ASN A 72 26.17 10.49 -0.22
N SER A 73 26.65 9.25 -0.05
CA SER A 73 28.07 8.98 0.24
C SER A 73 28.64 9.40 1.61
N THR A 74 28.27 8.71 2.69
CA THR A 74 29.28 8.39 3.72
C THR A 74 28.99 7.01 4.34
N PRO A 75 29.85 6.00 4.15
CA PRO A 75 29.72 4.73 4.85
C PRO A 75 29.89 5.01 6.36
N GLY A 76 28.83 4.85 7.16
CA GLY A 76 28.94 5.02 8.60
C GLY A 76 27.71 5.52 9.36
N PHE A 77 26.62 5.92 8.70
CA PHE A 77 25.33 6.07 9.39
C PHE A 77 24.59 4.73 9.40
N GLU A 78 25.20 3.74 10.04
CA GLU A 78 24.56 2.47 10.40
C GLU A 78 23.67 2.72 11.62
N GLY A 79 22.37 2.91 11.39
CA GLY A 79 21.40 3.01 12.46
C GLY A 79 20.17 3.79 12.05
N ALA A 80 19.02 3.30 12.52
CA ALA A 80 17.68 3.78 12.25
C ALA A 80 17.55 5.27 11.85
N ILE A 81 16.78 5.53 10.78
CA ILE A 81 16.54 6.89 10.29
C ILE A 81 15.75 7.64 11.34
N THR A 82 16.34 8.71 11.84
CA THR A 82 15.74 9.47 12.93
C THR A 82 14.73 10.45 12.37
N LEU A 83 13.47 10.30 12.74
CA LEU A 83 12.47 11.34 12.56
C LEU A 83 12.58 12.28 13.75
N ILE A 84 12.81 13.57 13.51
CA ILE A 84 12.86 14.58 14.57
C ILE A 84 11.99 15.76 14.18
N ARG A 85 11.39 16.40 15.19
CA ARG A 85 10.90 17.78 15.10
C ARG A 85 11.28 18.53 16.36
N GLY A 86 12.05 19.60 16.27
CA GLY A 86 12.50 20.40 17.43
C GLY A 86 12.18 21.89 17.31
N VAL A 87 12.45 22.64 18.39
CA VAL A 87 12.23 24.10 18.51
C VAL A 87 13.00 24.96 17.48
N ASN A 88 13.95 24.36 16.74
CA ASN A 88 14.63 24.96 15.58
C ASN A 88 14.41 24.10 14.30
N ALA A 89 13.18 23.62 14.12
CA ALA A 89 12.51 23.24 12.86
C ALA A 89 13.21 22.29 11.87
N ARG A 90 14.15 21.45 12.29
CA ARG A 90 14.60 20.34 11.43
C ARG A 90 13.48 19.32 11.32
N GLU A 91 12.80 19.31 10.18
CA GLU A 91 11.89 18.25 9.80
C GLU A 91 12.68 17.22 8.98
N ILE A 92 12.66 15.97 9.44
CA ILE A 92 13.22 14.86 8.69
C ILE A 92 12.07 14.10 8.06
N ARG A 93 12.10 14.01 6.72
CA ARG A 93 11.15 13.26 5.92
C ARG A 93 11.88 12.11 5.25
N VAL A 94 11.26 10.94 5.28
CA VAL A 94 11.81 9.74 4.64
C VAL A 94 10.83 9.24 3.61
N PHE A 95 11.35 8.83 2.46
CA PHE A 95 10.58 8.41 1.30
C PHE A 95 11.07 7.06 0.82
N TRP A 96 10.13 6.20 0.45
CA TRP A 96 10.41 4.94 -0.24
C TRP A 96 9.51 4.81 -1.45
N GLU A 97 10.09 4.43 -2.59
CA GLU A 97 9.38 4.18 -3.82
C GLU A 97 9.43 2.70 -4.20
N TYR A 98 8.29 2.17 -4.62
CA TYR A 98 8.08 0.77 -4.93
C TYR A 98 7.77 0.63 -6.42
N ASN A 99 8.46 -0.28 -7.08
CA ASN A 99 8.21 -0.59 -8.49
C ASN A 99 7.04 -1.59 -8.60
N LEU A 100 5.94 -1.11 -9.18
CA LEU A 100 4.73 -1.86 -9.44
C LEU A 100 4.68 -2.48 -10.84
N ALA A 101 5.64 -2.20 -11.73
CA ALA A 101 5.68 -2.76 -13.10
C ALA A 101 5.71 -4.29 -13.14
N ALA A 102 6.24 -4.91 -12.08
CA ALA A 102 6.32 -6.37 -11.95
C ALA A 102 5.12 -6.98 -11.22
N VAL A 103 4.09 -6.19 -10.89
CA VAL A 103 2.86 -6.70 -10.29
C VAL A 103 2.06 -7.42 -11.36
N THR A 104 1.83 -8.72 -11.15
CA THR A 104 1.10 -9.58 -12.08
C THR A 104 -0.33 -9.86 -11.64
N MET A 105 -0.73 -9.35 -10.47
CA MET A 105 -2.07 -9.53 -9.91
C MET A 105 -3.09 -8.66 -10.64
N ILE A 106 -4.31 -9.17 -10.72
CA ILE A 106 -5.46 -8.41 -11.23
C ILE A 106 -5.94 -7.50 -10.10
N VAL A 107 -6.14 -6.22 -10.38
CA VAL A 107 -6.73 -5.27 -9.45
C VAL A 107 -8.22 -5.56 -9.19
N PRO A 108 -8.73 -5.34 -7.97
CA PRO A 108 -8.01 -4.78 -6.82
C PRO A 108 -7.05 -5.79 -6.16
N VAL A 109 -6.04 -5.25 -5.48
CA VAL A 109 -5.11 -5.99 -4.62
C VAL A 109 -5.22 -5.47 -3.18
N SER A 110 -5.05 -6.36 -2.22
CA SER A 110 -4.80 -5.96 -0.83
C SER A 110 -3.32 -5.64 -0.70
N ALA A 111 -3.01 -4.41 -0.28
CA ALA A 111 -1.65 -3.92 -0.14
C ALA A 111 -1.38 -3.46 1.29
N LYS A 112 -0.41 -4.10 1.94
CA LYS A 112 0.01 -3.78 3.31
C LYS A 112 1.46 -3.29 3.31
N LEU A 113 1.70 -2.12 3.86
CA LEU A 113 3.02 -1.56 4.08
C LEU A 113 3.48 -1.90 5.50
N THR A 114 4.55 -2.68 5.62
CA THR A 114 5.13 -3.07 6.91
C THR A 114 6.44 -2.34 7.14
N LEU A 115 6.58 -1.71 8.30
CA LEU A 115 7.79 -1.02 8.72
C LEU A 115 8.07 -1.27 10.19
N THR A 116 9.34 -1.17 10.59
CA THR A 116 9.74 -1.30 11.99
C THR A 116 10.05 0.09 12.55
N LEU A 117 9.40 0.46 13.64
CA LEU A 117 9.65 1.72 14.36
C LEU A 117 10.14 1.43 15.78
N ARG A 118 10.96 2.32 16.33
CA ARG A 118 11.37 2.31 17.73
C ARG A 118 11.36 3.70 18.36
N GLY A 119 11.18 3.73 19.66
CA GLY A 119 11.14 4.93 20.47
C GLY A 119 12.50 5.57 20.69
N ALA A 120 12.50 6.84 21.10
CA ALA A 120 13.73 7.50 21.47
C ALA A 120 14.35 6.92 22.76
N PRO A 121 15.68 6.68 22.81
CA PRO A 121 16.35 6.12 23.97
C PRO A 121 16.71 7.19 25.02
N ILE A 122 16.08 8.37 25.01
CA ILE A 122 16.37 9.49 25.90
C ILE A 122 15.14 9.90 26.73
N PHE A 123 15.39 10.29 27.99
CA PHE A 123 14.35 10.56 28.99
C PHE A 123 14.17 12.06 29.25
N PRO A 124 12.94 12.58 29.45
CA PRO A 124 11.64 12.10 28.96
C PRO A 124 11.19 12.91 27.72
N LEU A 125 10.88 12.20 26.61
CA LEU A 125 10.18 12.78 25.47
C LEU A 125 8.69 12.35 25.48
N PRO A 126 7.77 13.11 24.87
CA PRO A 126 6.40 12.65 24.64
C PRO A 126 6.35 11.52 23.59
N PRO A 127 5.24 10.76 23.50
CA PRO A 127 5.01 9.84 22.40
C PRO A 127 5.08 10.56 21.05
N ALA A 128 5.66 9.90 20.05
CA ALA A 128 5.82 10.44 18.71
C ALA A 128 4.77 9.84 17.76
N THR A 129 4.02 10.70 17.09
CA THR A 129 3.04 10.31 16.06
C THR A 129 3.70 10.38 14.68
N VAL A 130 3.98 9.21 14.10
CA VAL A 130 4.51 9.06 12.75
C VAL A 130 3.34 8.93 11.78
N ARG A 131 3.20 9.90 10.88
CA ARG A 131 2.26 9.88 9.77
C ARG A 131 2.92 9.24 8.54
N VAL A 132 2.16 8.36 7.90
CA VAL A 132 2.51 7.77 6.61
C VAL A 132 1.54 8.30 5.57
N ALA A 133 2.09 8.85 4.49
CA ALA A 133 1.31 9.53 3.47
C ALA A 133 1.69 9.06 2.07
N ALA A 134 0.71 8.98 1.18
CA ALA A 134 0.92 8.78 -0.24
C ALA A 134 1.62 9.99 -0.84
N TYR A 135 2.51 9.73 -1.78
CA TYR A 135 3.37 10.76 -2.34
C TYR A 135 3.55 10.53 -3.85
N PRO A 136 3.59 11.60 -4.68
CA PRO A 136 3.78 11.46 -6.13
C PRO A 136 5.06 10.68 -6.45
N SER A 137 4.94 9.64 -7.27
CA SER A 137 6.06 8.74 -7.56
C SER A 137 6.92 9.24 -8.72
N ASP A 138 7.92 10.07 -8.42
CA ASP A 138 9.03 10.33 -9.34
C ASP A 138 10.41 10.30 -8.68
N LEU A 139 10.46 10.47 -7.34
CA LEU A 139 11.65 10.56 -6.46
C LEU A 139 12.90 10.84 -7.27
N LEU A 140 12.93 12.04 -7.86
CA LEU A 140 14.17 12.60 -8.39
C LEU A 140 15.05 13.11 -7.25
N GLU A 141 14.57 13.00 -6.01
CA GLU A 141 15.18 13.53 -4.79
C GLU A 141 15.47 15.03 -4.98
N SER A 142 14.51 15.72 -5.59
CA SER A 142 14.63 17.12 -5.94
C SER A 142 14.04 18.01 -4.83
N LEU A 143 14.42 19.29 -4.83
CA LEU A 143 13.78 20.29 -3.96
C LEU A 143 12.28 20.43 -4.25
N ALA A 144 11.84 20.17 -5.50
CA ALA A 144 10.43 20.13 -5.82
C ALA A 144 9.73 18.98 -5.08
N ASP A 145 10.42 17.85 -4.92
CA ASP A 145 9.89 16.69 -4.20
C ASP A 145 9.75 17.00 -2.69
N PHE A 146 10.69 17.76 -2.13
CA PHE A 146 10.55 18.21 -0.75
C PHE A 146 9.32 19.10 -0.56
N GLY A 147 9.03 19.97 -1.52
CA GLY A 147 7.89 20.90 -1.46
C GLY A 147 6.54 20.27 -1.75
N ALA A 148 6.47 19.05 -2.29
CA ALA A 148 5.20 18.48 -2.69
C ALA A 148 4.35 18.11 -1.46
N VAL A 149 3.10 18.52 -1.52
CA VAL A 149 2.08 18.15 -0.54
C VAL A 149 1.76 16.67 -0.73
N PRO A 150 1.64 15.87 0.34
CA PRO A 150 1.16 14.50 0.22
C PRO A 150 -0.20 14.48 -0.45
N GLU A 151 -0.43 13.46 -1.28
CA GLU A 151 -1.73 13.26 -1.90
C GLU A 151 -2.79 12.91 -0.85
N SER A 152 -2.44 12.03 0.09
CA SER A 152 -3.32 11.58 1.17
C SER A 152 -2.53 11.01 2.35
N CYS A 153 -3.10 11.09 3.56
CA CYS A 153 -2.57 10.38 4.73
C CYS A 153 -3.16 8.97 4.74
N VAL A 154 -2.30 7.94 4.68
CA VAL A 154 -2.72 6.53 4.58
C VAL A 154 -2.65 5.81 5.91
N GLY A 155 -1.88 6.31 6.87
CA GLY A 155 -1.77 5.68 8.17
C GLY A 155 -1.06 6.52 9.21
N VAL A 156 -1.21 6.11 10.46
CA VAL A 156 -0.57 6.73 11.60
C VAL A 156 -0.07 5.64 12.54
N ALA A 157 1.17 5.79 13.01
CA ALA A 157 1.76 4.97 14.04
C ALA A 157 2.14 5.87 15.23
N THR A 158 1.79 5.45 16.45
CA THR A 158 2.25 6.12 17.67
C THR A 158 3.37 5.29 18.28
N VAL A 159 4.48 5.96 18.58
CA VAL A 159 5.69 5.33 19.12
C VAL A 159 5.98 5.91 20.49
N GLU A 160 6.02 5.05 21.49
CA GLU A 160 6.34 5.43 22.86
C GLU A 160 7.86 5.64 23.04
N PRO A 161 8.31 6.52 23.94
CA PRO A 161 9.72 6.59 24.33
C PRO A 161 10.22 5.23 24.81
N PHE A 162 11.46 4.87 24.50
CA PHE A 162 12.07 3.55 24.80
C PHE A 162 11.32 2.34 24.25
N GLN A 163 10.35 2.52 23.35
CA GLN A 163 9.73 1.40 22.67
C GLN A 163 10.79 0.63 21.87
N GLU A 164 10.90 -0.67 22.13
CA GLU A 164 11.74 -1.57 21.34
C GLU A 164 11.29 -1.61 19.88
N PRO A 165 12.16 -2.01 18.93
CA PRO A 165 11.78 -2.20 17.54
C PRO A 165 10.48 -3.00 17.41
N THR A 166 9.46 -2.37 16.84
CA THR A 166 8.10 -2.90 16.72
C THR A 166 7.64 -2.76 15.28
N ASP A 167 7.06 -3.83 14.74
CA ASP A 167 6.48 -3.80 13.40
C ASP A 167 5.11 -3.13 13.41
N PHE A 168 4.93 -2.21 12.47
CA PHE A 168 3.66 -1.56 12.17
C PHE A 168 3.24 -1.97 10.77
N THR A 169 1.98 -2.37 10.62
CA THR A 169 1.37 -2.70 9.33
C THR A 169 0.29 -1.69 9.04
N ILE A 170 0.41 -1.00 7.91
CA ILE A 170 -0.50 0.02 7.44
C ILE A 170 -1.18 -0.47 6.17
N ASP A 171 -2.49 -0.29 6.07
CA ASP A 171 -3.21 -0.53 4.85
C ASP A 171 -2.93 0.58 3.84
N VAL A 172 -2.46 0.20 2.66
CA VAL A 172 -2.18 1.11 1.55
C VAL A 172 -2.86 0.64 0.25
N SER A 173 -3.89 -0.20 0.37
CA SER A 173 -4.59 -0.83 -0.76
C SER A 173 -5.15 0.21 -1.71
N GLY A 174 -5.84 1.25 -1.21
CA GLY A 174 -6.37 2.34 -2.05
C GLY A 174 -5.31 2.99 -2.93
N VAL A 175 -4.19 3.42 -2.35
CA VAL A 175 -3.09 4.07 -3.10
C VAL A 175 -2.48 3.14 -4.16
N VAL A 176 -2.24 1.88 -3.81
CA VAL A 176 -1.66 0.92 -4.74
C VAL A 176 -2.64 0.56 -5.86
N ASN A 177 -3.92 0.39 -5.54
CA ASN A 177 -4.96 0.13 -6.53
C ASN A 177 -5.14 1.32 -7.48
N ASP A 178 -5.14 2.55 -6.97
CA ASP A 178 -5.24 3.76 -7.78
C ASP A 178 -4.05 3.89 -8.74
N ALA A 179 -2.83 3.63 -8.26
CA ALA A 179 -1.64 3.61 -9.10
C ALA A 179 -1.73 2.55 -10.21
N LEU A 180 -2.05 1.30 -9.85
CA LEU A 180 -2.19 0.19 -10.80
C LEU A 180 -3.31 0.45 -11.82
N ALA A 181 -4.48 0.94 -11.37
CA ALA A 181 -5.62 1.24 -12.24
C ALA A 181 -5.33 2.41 -13.20
N SER A 182 -4.52 3.38 -12.77
CA SER A 182 -4.07 4.51 -13.59
C SER A 182 -2.90 4.15 -14.53
N GLY A 183 -2.42 2.90 -14.49
CA GLY A 183 -1.28 2.45 -15.28
C GLY A 183 0.06 3.02 -14.82
N LEU A 184 0.13 3.52 -13.59
CA LEU A 184 1.40 3.92 -12.98
C LEU A 184 2.21 2.68 -12.64
N ASP A 185 3.51 2.75 -12.86
CA ASP A 185 4.45 1.67 -12.59
C ASP A 185 5.09 1.77 -11.21
N ARG A 186 4.65 2.74 -10.38
CA ARG A 186 5.24 3.07 -9.09
C ARG A 186 4.20 3.53 -8.06
N ALA A 187 4.55 3.35 -6.79
CA ALA A 187 3.91 4.01 -5.66
C ALA A 187 4.98 4.47 -4.68
N ALA A 188 4.78 5.61 -4.03
CA ALA A 188 5.72 6.14 -3.04
C ALA A 188 5.01 6.51 -1.74
N PHE A 189 5.73 6.31 -0.62
CA PHE A 189 5.24 6.62 0.72
C PHE A 189 6.22 7.51 1.46
N ARG A 190 5.67 8.54 2.10
CA ARG A 190 6.38 9.50 2.94
C ARG A 190 6.10 9.26 4.41
N PHE A 191 7.14 9.29 5.21
CA PHE A 191 7.10 9.11 6.66
C PHE A 191 7.57 10.39 7.33
N GLN A 192 6.74 10.93 8.23
CA GLN A 192 7.03 12.18 8.93
C GLN A 192 6.41 12.20 10.31
N ILE A 193 6.99 12.94 11.25
CA ILE A 193 6.31 13.27 12.51
C ILE A 193 5.21 14.30 12.22
N GLU A 194 4.09 14.22 12.94
CA GLU A 194 2.99 15.16 12.81
C GLU A 194 3.42 16.63 12.97
N SER A 195 3.15 17.45 11.95
CA SER A 195 3.50 18.88 11.91
C SER A 195 2.68 19.75 12.89
N GLY A 196 1.63 19.20 13.50
CA GLY A 196 0.80 19.88 14.51
C GLY A 196 1.17 19.58 15.96
N ALA A 197 2.13 18.66 16.22
CA ALA A 197 2.41 18.19 17.57
C ALA A 197 2.91 19.36 18.46
N PRO A 198 2.26 19.66 19.61
CA PRO A 198 2.58 20.82 20.45
C PRO A 198 3.83 20.58 21.31
N GLY A 199 4.77 21.52 21.34
CA GLY A 199 5.91 21.45 22.26
C GLY A 199 7.15 20.72 21.72
N ASP A 200 7.94 20.17 22.64
CA ASP A 200 9.34 19.75 22.56
C ASP A 200 9.74 18.78 21.42
N VAL A 201 11.01 18.37 21.44
CA VAL A 201 11.64 17.45 20.49
C VAL A 201 10.84 16.13 20.40
N TYR A 202 10.11 15.91 19.31
CA TYR A 202 9.53 14.61 19.02
C TYR A 202 10.56 13.76 18.30
N GLN A 203 10.64 12.48 18.66
CA GLN A 203 11.61 11.60 18.05
C GLN A 203 11.09 10.16 17.94
N ALA A 204 11.11 9.65 16.71
CA ALA A 204 10.89 8.25 16.39
C ALA A 204 12.00 7.80 15.45
N PHE A 205 12.27 6.51 15.42
CA PHE A 205 13.32 5.93 14.60
C PHE A 205 12.71 4.88 13.69
N ILE A 206 12.95 5.00 12.39
CA ILE A 206 12.62 3.95 11.43
C ILE A 206 13.80 2.98 11.40
N ASP A 207 13.58 1.74 11.84
CA ASP A 207 14.63 0.73 11.94
C ASP A 207 14.93 0.11 10.57
N ALA A 208 15.46 0.96 9.69
CA ALA A 208 15.94 0.60 8.37
C ALA A 208 17.45 0.88 8.33
N VAL A 209 18.22 -0.16 8.01
CA VAL A 209 19.64 -0.07 7.72
C VAL A 209 19.79 0.23 6.23
N ASP A 210 20.33 1.39 5.90
CA ASP A 210 20.39 1.88 4.53
C ASP A 210 21.09 0.90 3.56
N SER A 211 22.12 0.20 4.05
CA SER A 211 22.89 -0.78 3.28
C SER A 211 22.20 -2.13 3.08
N ASP A 212 21.14 -2.44 3.84
CA ASP A 212 20.43 -3.72 3.75
C ASP A 212 18.96 -3.52 3.32
N PRO A 213 18.63 -3.77 2.04
CA PRO A 213 17.25 -3.75 1.55
C PRO A 213 16.29 -4.67 2.30
N ALA A 214 16.79 -5.66 3.04
CA ALA A 214 15.98 -6.55 3.86
C ALA A 214 15.27 -5.82 5.01
N THR A 215 15.90 -4.76 5.52
CA THR A 215 15.45 -3.98 6.69
C THR A 215 14.57 -2.77 6.33
N LYS A 216 14.47 -2.43 5.03
CA LYS A 216 13.64 -1.32 4.56
C LYS A 216 12.15 -1.68 4.63
N PRO A 217 11.23 -0.70 4.75
CA PRO A 217 9.80 -0.95 4.73
C PRO A 217 9.37 -1.77 3.52
N VAL A 218 8.52 -2.77 3.74
CA VAL A 218 8.15 -3.78 2.74
C VAL A 218 6.70 -3.60 2.35
N LEU A 219 6.44 -3.56 1.05
CA LEU A 219 5.09 -3.58 0.50
C LEU A 219 4.69 -5.02 0.19
N THR A 220 3.70 -5.54 0.90
CA THR A 220 3.14 -6.87 0.66
C THR A 220 1.83 -6.74 -0.08
N LEU A 221 1.76 -7.33 -1.26
CA LEU A 221 0.56 -7.41 -2.07
C LEU A 221 -0.02 -8.82 -2.01
N ARG A 222 -1.35 -8.89 -1.95
CA ARG A 222 -2.11 -10.13 -2.11
C ARG A 222 -3.20 -9.87 -3.14
N ALA A 223 -3.43 -10.84 -4.01
CA ALA A 223 -4.62 -10.81 -4.85
C ALA A 223 -5.83 -10.72 -3.93
N ALA A 224 -6.74 -9.79 -4.22
CA ALA A 224 -7.99 -9.72 -3.50
C ALA A 224 -8.68 -11.08 -3.62
N THR A 225 -8.88 -11.76 -2.50
CA THR A 225 -9.62 -13.03 -2.49
C THR A 225 -11.10 -12.79 -2.79
N SER A 226 -11.52 -11.55 -2.60
CA SER A 226 -12.82 -11.00 -2.89
C SER A 226 -12.69 -10.03 -4.07
N LEU A 227 -13.25 -10.41 -5.21
CA LEU A 227 -13.67 -9.45 -6.23
C LEU A 227 -15.10 -9.01 -5.93
N LEU A 228 -15.50 -8.99 -4.64
CA LEU A 228 -16.80 -8.47 -4.29
C LEU A 228 -16.80 -7.02 -4.75
N ARG A 229 -17.75 -6.73 -5.63
CA ARG A 229 -18.02 -5.36 -6.01
C ARG A 229 -18.31 -4.59 -4.72
N HIS A 230 -17.78 -3.37 -4.63
CA HIS A 230 -17.89 -2.49 -3.46
C HIS A 230 -16.94 -2.76 -2.28
N ASP A 231 -16.12 -3.80 -2.32
CA ASP A 231 -15.05 -4.07 -1.33
C ASP A 231 -13.84 -3.19 -1.68
N TYR A 232 -13.85 -1.96 -1.20
CA TYR A 232 -12.86 -0.92 -1.47
C TYR A 232 -11.58 -1.13 -0.68
N ASP A 233 -11.67 -1.48 0.59
CA ASP A 233 -10.49 -1.69 1.45
C ASP A 233 -9.86 -3.09 1.28
N VAL A 234 -10.51 -3.96 0.51
CA VAL A 234 -10.00 -5.27 0.07
C VAL A 234 -9.77 -6.19 1.26
N ASP A 235 -10.59 -6.06 2.30
CA ASP A 235 -10.51 -6.90 3.48
C ASP A 235 -11.31 -8.21 3.33
N GLY A 236 -12.11 -8.31 2.27
CA GLY A 236 -12.82 -9.51 1.86
C GLY A 236 -14.32 -9.46 2.09
N ASP A 237 -14.86 -8.33 2.53
CA ASP A 237 -16.28 -8.12 2.70
C ASP A 237 -16.71 -6.72 2.20
N VAL A 238 -17.99 -6.35 2.34
CA VAL A 238 -18.48 -5.01 1.97
C VAL A 238 -19.15 -4.42 3.19
N ASP A 239 -18.54 -3.47 3.88
CA ASP A 239 -19.03 -3.05 5.19
C ASP A 239 -19.04 -1.52 5.40
N LEU A 240 -19.04 -1.09 6.66
CA LEU A 240 -19.06 0.33 7.02
C LEU A 240 -17.76 1.05 6.63
N GLY A 241 -16.62 0.35 6.59
CA GLY A 241 -15.36 0.84 6.07
C GLY A 241 -15.50 1.24 4.61
N ASP A 242 -16.04 0.36 3.77
CA ASP A 242 -16.30 0.65 2.35
C ASP A 242 -17.31 1.77 2.17
N PHE A 243 -18.34 1.83 3.02
CA PHE A 243 -19.36 2.87 2.93
C PHE A 243 -18.79 4.27 3.14
N GLN A 244 -17.79 4.43 4.01
CA GLN A 244 -17.13 5.74 4.20
C GLN A 244 -16.45 6.22 2.91
N HIS A 245 -15.89 5.29 2.13
CA HIS A 245 -15.31 5.57 0.82
C HIS A 245 -16.39 5.80 -0.24
N PHE A 246 -17.47 5.03 -0.22
CA PHE A 246 -18.63 5.23 -1.11
C PHE A 246 -19.20 6.66 -0.97
N ASP A 247 -19.43 7.12 0.27
CA ASP A 247 -19.99 8.45 0.55
C ASP A 247 -19.09 9.58 0.01
N GLY A 248 -17.76 9.43 0.18
CA GLY A 248 -16.79 10.38 -0.38
C GLY A 248 -16.70 10.38 -1.91
N CYS A 249 -17.08 9.26 -2.54
CA CYS A 249 -17.09 9.09 -3.98
C CYS A 249 -18.43 9.44 -4.63
N SER A 250 -19.52 9.58 -3.85
CA SER A 250 -20.84 9.87 -4.38
C SER A 250 -20.87 11.24 -5.05
N THR A 251 -21.22 11.23 -6.34
CA THR A 251 -21.31 12.43 -7.18
C THR A 251 -22.75 12.77 -7.53
N GLY A 252 -23.66 11.78 -7.46
CA GLY A 252 -25.04 11.89 -7.90
C GLY A 252 -25.18 11.83 -9.43
N VAL A 253 -26.44 11.76 -9.88
CA VAL A 253 -26.80 11.56 -11.29
C VAL A 253 -26.12 12.58 -12.21
N GLY A 254 -25.37 12.08 -13.19
CA GLY A 254 -24.60 12.81 -14.19
C GLY A 254 -23.29 13.42 -13.70
N GLY A 255 -22.90 13.16 -12.44
CA GLY A 255 -21.66 13.66 -11.86
C GLY A 255 -20.49 12.73 -12.12
N MET A 256 -19.50 13.15 -12.91
CA MET A 256 -18.33 12.31 -13.18
C MET A 256 -17.53 12.02 -11.90
N PHE A 257 -17.30 10.74 -11.58
CA PHE A 257 -16.54 10.37 -10.40
C PHE A 257 -15.05 10.72 -10.49
N GLY A 258 -14.42 10.93 -9.33
CA GLY A 258 -12.99 11.22 -9.21
C GLY A 258 -12.08 9.97 -9.33
N PRO A 259 -10.75 10.15 -9.46
CA PRO A 259 -9.81 9.02 -9.40
C PRO A 259 -10.06 8.12 -8.18
N GLY A 260 -9.94 6.81 -8.37
CA GLY A 260 -10.14 5.80 -7.33
C GLY A 260 -11.60 5.43 -6.99
N CYS A 261 -12.57 6.18 -7.50
CA CYS A 261 -13.98 5.93 -7.18
C CYS A 261 -14.67 4.86 -8.06
N ARG A 262 -14.01 4.40 -9.12
CA ARG A 262 -14.58 3.47 -10.10
C ARG A 262 -15.13 2.16 -9.50
N THR A 263 -14.63 1.72 -8.35
CA THR A 263 -15.11 0.48 -7.71
C THR A 263 -16.60 0.57 -7.30
N PHE A 264 -17.10 1.79 -7.10
CA PHE A 264 -18.47 2.05 -6.70
C PHE A 264 -19.42 2.34 -7.87
N ASP A 265 -18.92 2.63 -9.08
CA ASP A 265 -19.72 2.76 -10.32
C ASP A 265 -20.17 1.37 -10.79
N ALA A 266 -21.29 0.90 -10.25
CA ALA A 266 -21.79 -0.45 -10.40
C ALA A 266 -22.50 -0.67 -11.73
N ASP A 267 -23.21 0.34 -12.24
CA ASP A 267 -23.92 0.23 -13.51
C ASP A 267 -23.12 0.74 -14.72
N VAL A 268 -21.90 1.25 -14.47
CA VAL A 268 -20.87 1.61 -15.46
C VAL A 268 -21.29 2.80 -16.31
N ASP A 269 -22.00 3.76 -15.70
CA ASP A 269 -22.50 4.96 -16.38
C ASP A 269 -21.64 6.21 -16.14
N SER A 270 -20.52 6.04 -15.41
CA SER A 270 -19.52 7.07 -15.10
C SER A 270 -19.93 8.08 -14.03
N ASP A 271 -20.99 7.84 -13.28
CA ASP A 271 -21.27 8.51 -12.02
C ASP A 271 -21.35 7.54 -10.83
N ILE A 272 -21.55 8.07 -9.62
CA ILE A 272 -21.76 7.27 -8.41
C ILE A 272 -22.97 7.83 -7.69
N ASP A 273 -24.10 7.16 -7.86
CA ASP A 273 -25.40 7.67 -7.48
C ASP A 273 -26.24 6.67 -6.66
N VAL A 274 -27.56 6.84 -6.66
CA VAL A 274 -28.50 6.03 -5.89
C VAL A 274 -28.65 4.61 -6.44
N LEU A 275 -28.41 4.39 -7.74
CA LEU A 275 -28.42 3.07 -8.36
C LEU A 275 -27.22 2.24 -7.88
N ASP A 276 -26.06 2.87 -7.82
CA ASP A 276 -24.84 2.29 -7.26
C ASP A 276 -24.98 1.98 -5.78
N PHE A 277 -25.54 2.93 -5.02
CA PHE A 277 -25.78 2.71 -3.60
C PHE A 277 -26.75 1.53 -3.37
N GLY A 278 -27.76 1.39 -4.23
CA GLY A 278 -28.65 0.23 -4.20
C GLY A 278 -27.92 -1.08 -4.43
N ASP A 279 -26.87 -1.10 -5.24
CA ASP A 279 -26.03 -2.28 -5.45
C ASP A 279 -25.04 -2.53 -4.30
N PHE A 280 -24.44 -1.47 -3.76
CA PHE A 280 -23.62 -1.48 -2.55
C PHE A 280 -24.37 -2.16 -1.39
N GLN A 281 -25.61 -1.71 -1.12
CA GLN A 281 -26.46 -2.29 -0.06
C GLN A 281 -26.77 -3.78 -0.24
N ARG A 282 -26.75 -4.30 -1.48
CA ARG A 282 -26.97 -5.74 -1.73
C ARG A 282 -25.77 -6.60 -1.39
N HIS A 283 -24.58 -6.01 -1.40
CA HIS A 283 -23.34 -6.67 -1.05
C HIS A 283 -22.95 -6.42 0.41
N PHE A 284 -23.57 -5.44 1.08
CA PHE A 284 -23.29 -5.09 2.46
C PHE A 284 -23.38 -6.28 3.43
N THR A 285 -22.25 -6.61 4.03
CA THR A 285 -22.04 -7.61 5.06
C THR A 285 -21.80 -6.94 6.42
N ASN A 286 -22.00 -7.71 7.48
CA ASN A 286 -21.87 -7.27 8.87
C ASN A 286 -20.62 -7.88 9.51
#